data_AF-A0AAW2CSV3-F1
#
_entry.id   AF-A0AAW2CSV3-F1
#
_cell.length_a   1.000
_cell.length_b   1.000
_cell.length_c   1.000
_cell.angle_alpha   90.00
_cell.angle_beta   90.00
_cell.angle_gamma   90.00
#
_symmetry.space_group_name_H-M   'P 1'
#
loop_
_entity.id
_entity.type
_entity.pdbx_description
1 polymer ?
#
loop_
_entity_poly.entity_id
_entity_poly.type
_entity_poly.pdbx_seq_one_letter_code
_entity_poly.pdbx_strand_id
1 'polypeptide(L)'
;MAMKHGLLMHFQLGEVSTVVVSSPEFAEQVMKIHDVNFASRPSVIGTNIMSYDSTDIIFASYGNYWRQLRKIFSLELLSPKRVGSFQPIREELSSLIRWIASKEGSTINLTEKMYSTTYGITSRSAFGKKFKEQEKFISVVKELNELALGFSMADLFPSVKLLHLVSGLRTKLERMHEEADRIMENTINEHKEVNLTSRADDDARVEDLIDVLLKFQEQGGDSEDIFRAGSETSATTVDWAMSEMMTNQRMMKKAQAEVREVFNRKGRVDETCIMR
;
A
#
# COMPACT_ATOMS: atom_id res chain seq x y z
N MET A 1 -24.56 -15.73 1.22
CA MET A 1 -25.35 -14.66 1.91
C MET A 1 -26.14 -13.82 0.92
N ALA A 2 -25.51 -13.13 -0.04
CA ALA A 2 -26.22 -12.30 -1.02
C ALA A 2 -27.33 -13.06 -1.79
N MET A 3 -27.07 -14.29 -2.22
CA MET A 3 -28.10 -15.14 -2.88
C MET A 3 -29.33 -15.42 -2.00
N LYS A 4 -29.20 -15.35 -0.67
CA LYS A 4 -30.27 -15.66 0.28
C LYS A 4 -30.96 -14.41 0.83
N HIS A 5 -30.21 -13.32 1.02
CA HIS A 5 -30.66 -12.13 1.73
C HIS A 5 -30.79 -10.88 0.84
N GLY A 6 -30.46 -11.00 -0.45
CA GLY A 6 -30.50 -9.89 -1.41
C GLY A 6 -29.13 -9.24 -1.63
N LEU A 7 -29.07 -8.33 -2.61
CA LEU A 7 -27.84 -7.66 -3.06
C LEU A 7 -27.49 -6.42 -2.22
N LEU A 8 -28.40 -5.99 -1.34
CA LEU A 8 -28.20 -4.97 -0.31
C LEU A 8 -28.66 -5.57 1.01
N MET A 9 -27.74 -5.77 1.94
CA MET A 9 -28.00 -6.48 3.19
C MET A 9 -27.64 -5.59 4.38
N HIS A 10 -28.49 -5.56 5.39
CA HIS A 10 -28.18 -4.95 6.68
C HIS A 10 -27.83 -6.03 7.70
N PHE A 11 -26.75 -5.79 8.44
CA PHE A 11 -26.27 -6.63 9.52
C PHE A 11 -26.05 -5.79 10.77
N GLN A 12 -26.51 -6.30 11.91
CA GLN A 12 -26.17 -5.77 13.21
C GLN A 12 -24.99 -6.58 13.77
N LEU A 13 -23.78 -6.01 13.72
CA LEU A 13 -22.55 -6.63 14.22
C LEU A 13 -22.28 -6.11 15.63
N GLY A 14 -22.79 -6.83 16.65
CA GLY A 14 -22.81 -6.30 18.02
C GLY A 14 -23.66 -5.04 18.10
N GLU A 15 -23.07 -3.91 18.47
CA GLU A 15 -23.71 -2.59 18.51
C GLU A 15 -23.53 -1.81 17.20
N VAL A 16 -22.73 -2.32 16.26
CA VAL A 16 -22.41 -1.62 15.00
C VAL A 16 -23.35 -2.06 13.88
N SER A 17 -24.11 -1.09 13.35
CA SER A 17 -24.95 -1.27 12.17
C SER A 17 -24.10 -1.24 10.90
N THR A 18 -24.12 -2.33 10.12
CA THR A 18 -23.33 -2.51 8.90
C THR A 18 -24.21 -2.80 7.71
N VAL A 19 -24.00 -2.10 6.61
CA VAL A 19 -24.66 -2.38 5.32
C VAL A 19 -23.64 -2.99 4.36
N VAL A 20 -23.98 -4.14 3.79
CA VAL A 20 -23.17 -4.83 2.79
C VAL A 20 -23.80 -4.65 1.43
N VAL A 21 -23.04 -4.06 0.52
CA VAL A 21 -23.40 -3.87 -0.88
C VAL A 21 -22.75 -4.96 -1.72
N SER A 22 -23.56 -5.69 -2.51
CA SER A 22 -23.09 -6.85 -3.29
C SER A 22 -23.58 -6.84 -4.74
N SER A 23 -23.83 -5.65 -5.31
CA SER A 23 -24.13 -5.49 -6.74
C SER A 23 -23.49 -4.21 -7.30
N PRO A 24 -23.10 -4.20 -8.60
CA PRO A 24 -22.56 -3.02 -9.26
C PRO A 24 -23.49 -1.80 -9.19
N GLU A 25 -24.80 -2.03 -9.34
CA GLU A 25 -25.81 -0.97 -9.37
C GLU A 25 -25.88 -0.23 -8.03
N PHE A 26 -25.91 -0.96 -6.91
CA PHE A 26 -25.87 -0.35 -5.59
C PHE A 26 -24.48 0.20 -5.24
N ALA A 27 -23.40 -0.41 -5.72
CA ALA A 27 -22.06 0.12 -5.52
C ALA A 27 -21.90 1.48 -6.21
N GLU A 28 -22.48 1.69 -7.39
CA GLU A 28 -22.51 2.99 -8.06
C GLU A 28 -23.26 4.06 -7.26
N GLN A 29 -24.40 3.69 -6.65
CA GLN A 29 -25.13 4.61 -5.77
C GLN A 29 -24.27 5.09 -4.60
N VAL A 30 -23.53 4.17 -3.95
CA VAL A 30 -22.72 4.47 -2.77
C VAL A 30 -21.40 5.16 -3.13
N MET A 31 -20.71 4.70 -4.17
CA MET A 31 -19.33 5.10 -4.48
C MET A 31 -19.22 6.23 -5.49
N LYS A 32 -20.31 6.64 -6.15
CA LYS A 32 -20.32 7.74 -7.13
C LYS A 32 -21.43 8.75 -6.90
N ILE A 33 -22.68 8.30 -6.78
CA ILE A 33 -23.84 9.21 -6.76
C ILE A 33 -23.98 9.89 -5.40
N HIS A 34 -23.75 9.14 -4.33
CA HIS A 34 -23.81 9.62 -2.95
C HIS A 34 -22.45 9.49 -2.23
N ASP A 35 -21.36 9.52 -2.99
CA ASP A 35 -20.00 9.27 -2.52
C ASP A 35 -19.61 10.09 -1.29
N VAL A 36 -19.92 11.39 -1.27
CA VAL A 36 -19.62 12.29 -0.13
C VAL A 36 -20.29 11.83 1.16
N ASN A 37 -21.50 11.24 1.10
CA ASN A 37 -22.21 10.76 2.28
C ASN A 37 -21.55 9.51 2.88
N PHE A 38 -20.80 8.75 2.08
CA PHE A 38 -20.14 7.50 2.46
C PHE A 38 -18.61 7.62 2.45
N ALA A 39 -18.07 8.84 2.31
CA ALA A 39 -16.64 9.06 2.14
C ALA A 39 -15.84 8.85 3.44
N SER A 40 -16.47 9.03 4.60
CA SER A 40 -15.83 8.87 5.91
C SER A 40 -15.58 7.40 6.26
N ARG A 41 -14.50 7.14 6.99
CA ARG A 41 -14.14 5.81 7.47
C ARG A 41 -14.67 5.57 8.88
N PRO A 42 -15.14 4.36 9.21
CA PRO A 42 -15.41 3.99 10.59
C PRO A 42 -14.14 4.11 11.44
N SER A 43 -14.26 4.71 12.61
CA SER A 43 -13.14 4.78 13.57
C SER A 43 -13.07 3.46 14.34
N VAL A 44 -11.95 2.75 14.19
CA VAL A 44 -11.66 1.51 14.92
C VAL A 44 -10.31 1.66 15.61
N ILE A 45 -10.13 0.96 16.74
CA ILE A 45 -8.92 1.16 17.58
C ILE A 45 -7.64 0.85 16.80
N GLY A 46 -7.67 -0.24 16.02
CA GLY A 46 -6.54 -0.69 15.23
C GLY A 46 -6.01 0.40 14.31
N THR A 47 -6.89 0.99 13.51
CA THR A 47 -6.53 2.02 12.54
C THR A 47 -6.20 3.36 13.20
N ASN A 48 -6.89 3.72 14.28
CA ASN A 48 -6.55 4.95 15.02
C ASN A 48 -5.12 4.88 15.57
N ILE A 49 -4.74 3.77 16.20
CA ILE A 49 -3.38 3.63 16.76
C ILE A 49 -2.34 3.53 15.64
N MET A 50 -2.60 2.69 14.63
CA MET A 50 -1.66 2.46 13.53
C MET A 50 -1.43 3.72 12.68
N SER A 51 -2.43 4.61 12.58
CA SER A 51 -2.42 5.71 11.62
C SER A 51 -2.60 7.07 12.28
N TYR A 52 -1.88 7.30 13.38
CA TYR A 52 -1.76 8.60 14.05
C TYR A 52 -3.13 9.26 14.33
N ASP A 53 -4.01 8.52 15.00
CA ASP A 53 -5.41 8.88 15.29
C ASP A 53 -6.26 9.13 14.03
N SER A 54 -6.04 8.30 12.99
CA SER A 54 -6.68 8.41 11.68
C SER A 54 -6.48 9.79 11.05
N THR A 55 -5.23 10.26 11.01
CA THR A 55 -4.85 11.52 10.33
C THR A 55 -4.12 11.28 9.02
N ASP A 56 -4.05 10.04 8.57
CA ASP A 56 -3.39 9.63 7.35
C ASP A 56 -4.31 9.66 6.10
N ILE A 57 -3.72 9.50 4.92
CA ILE A 57 -4.44 9.48 3.63
C ILE A 57 -5.49 8.34 3.47
N ILE A 58 -5.36 7.24 4.21
CA ILE A 58 -6.17 6.02 4.11
C ILE A 58 -7.39 6.09 5.06
N PHE A 59 -7.19 6.48 6.32
CA PHE A 59 -8.22 6.44 7.37
C PHE A 59 -8.76 7.80 7.80
N ALA A 60 -8.13 8.92 7.41
CA ALA A 60 -8.67 10.22 7.76
C ALA A 60 -10.10 10.43 7.26
N SER A 61 -10.91 11.03 8.14
CA SER A 61 -12.29 11.37 7.82
C SER A 61 -12.36 12.37 6.68
N TYR A 62 -13.39 12.23 5.84
CA TYR A 62 -13.59 13.13 4.71
C TYR A 62 -13.79 14.56 5.20
N GLY A 63 -12.99 15.49 4.66
CA GLY A 63 -13.00 16.89 5.06
C GLY A 63 -11.93 17.68 4.32
N ASN A 64 -11.76 18.95 4.68
CA ASN A 64 -10.79 19.84 4.01
C ASN A 64 -9.35 19.31 4.08
N TYR A 65 -8.96 18.78 5.25
CA TYR A 65 -7.65 18.17 5.45
C TYR A 65 -7.41 16.99 4.50
N TRP A 66 -8.28 15.98 4.51
CA TRP A 66 -8.16 14.82 3.63
C TRP A 66 -8.18 15.20 2.14
N ARG A 67 -9.02 16.18 1.75
CA ARG A 67 -9.07 16.67 0.36
C ARG A 67 -7.77 17.34 -0.06
N GLN A 68 -7.13 18.10 0.85
CA GLN A 68 -5.83 18.71 0.60
C GLN A 68 -4.73 17.65 0.46
N LEU A 69 -4.70 16.68 1.36
CA LEU A 69 -3.80 15.53 1.28
C LEU A 69 -3.95 14.77 -0.05
N ARG A 70 -5.18 14.41 -0.42
CA ARG A 70 -5.47 13.74 -1.70
C ARG A 70 -5.00 14.55 -2.91
N LYS A 71 -5.14 15.87 -2.86
CA LYS A 71 -4.66 16.77 -3.92
C LYS A 71 -3.13 16.73 -4.03
N ILE A 72 -2.41 16.80 -2.91
CA ILE A 72 -0.95 16.70 -2.88
C ILE A 72 -0.50 15.36 -3.48
N PHE A 73 -1.07 14.24 -3.02
CA PHE A 73 -0.78 12.91 -3.55
C PHE A 73 -1.00 12.81 -5.05
N SER A 74 -2.15 13.29 -5.53
CA SER A 74 -2.52 13.16 -6.95
C SER A 74 -1.64 14.03 -7.86
N LEU A 75 -1.28 15.23 -7.43
CA LEU A 75 -0.54 16.19 -8.26
C LEU A 75 0.97 15.98 -8.17
N GLU A 76 1.50 15.72 -6.99
CA GLU A 76 2.94 15.74 -6.76
C GLU A 76 3.56 14.33 -6.74
N LEU A 77 2.81 13.34 -6.23
CA LEU A 77 3.34 12.01 -5.92
C LEU A 77 2.96 10.97 -6.98
N LEU A 78 1.72 11.03 -7.47
CA LEU A 78 1.12 10.05 -8.37
C LEU A 78 0.82 10.61 -9.77
N SER A 79 1.33 11.80 -10.09
CA SER A 79 1.17 12.36 -11.43
C SER A 79 1.92 11.51 -12.47
N PRO A 80 1.46 11.45 -13.73
CA PRO A 80 2.14 10.67 -14.78
C PRO A 80 3.62 11.03 -14.94
N LYS A 81 3.96 12.33 -14.77
CA LYS A 81 5.34 12.81 -14.79
C LYS A 81 6.17 12.19 -13.65
N ARG A 82 5.64 12.20 -12.42
CA ARG A 82 6.32 11.63 -11.25
C ARG A 82 6.43 10.10 -11.34
N VAL A 83 5.37 9.42 -11.76
CA VAL A 83 5.40 7.97 -12.00
C VAL A 83 6.45 7.62 -13.07
N GLY A 84 6.55 8.44 -14.13
CA GLY A 84 7.56 8.31 -15.17
C GLY A 84 8.99 8.49 -14.65
N SER A 85 9.26 9.42 -13.73
CA SER A 85 10.60 9.61 -13.18
C SER A 85 11.12 8.44 -12.36
N PHE A 86 10.23 7.58 -11.85
CA PHE A 86 10.60 6.34 -11.15
C PHE A 86 10.83 5.13 -12.08
N GLN A 87 10.76 5.30 -13.40
CA GLN A 87 11.03 4.22 -14.37
C GLN A 87 12.38 3.52 -14.14
N PRO A 88 13.50 4.23 -13.85
CA PRO A 88 14.78 3.57 -13.59
C PRO A 88 14.77 2.67 -12.35
N ILE A 89 13.96 2.98 -11.34
CA ILE A 89 13.80 2.13 -10.14
C ILE A 89 13.07 0.84 -10.52
N ARG A 90 12.06 0.92 -11.38
CA ARG A 90 11.31 -0.25 -11.84
C ARG A 90 12.12 -1.18 -12.74
N GLU A 91 13.23 -0.72 -13.33
CA GLU A 91 14.18 -1.60 -14.02
C GLU A 91 14.81 -2.66 -13.10
N GLU A 92 14.70 -2.51 -11.77
CA GLU A 92 15.03 -3.58 -10.81
C GLU A 92 14.27 -4.89 -11.09
N LEU A 93 13.12 -4.87 -11.79
CA LEU A 93 12.45 -6.10 -12.27
C LEU A 93 13.38 -6.97 -13.12
N SER A 94 14.33 -6.37 -13.87
CA SER A 94 15.31 -7.12 -14.65
C SER A 94 16.21 -7.99 -13.78
N SER A 95 16.43 -7.61 -12.51
CA SER A 95 17.16 -8.44 -11.55
C SER A 95 16.34 -9.65 -11.11
N LEU A 96 15.03 -9.47 -10.90
CA LEU A 96 14.10 -10.55 -10.59
C LEU A 96 14.05 -11.56 -11.74
N ILE A 97 13.90 -11.08 -12.98
CA ILE A 97 13.87 -11.94 -14.17
C ILE A 97 15.17 -12.74 -14.32
N ARG A 98 16.34 -12.10 -14.15
CA ARG A 98 17.63 -12.79 -14.18
C ARG A 98 17.77 -13.83 -13.06
N TRP A 99 17.24 -13.54 -11.87
CA TRP A 99 17.23 -14.49 -10.77
C TRP A 99 16.32 -15.70 -11.05
N ILE A 100 15.14 -15.49 -11.65
CA ILE A 100 14.27 -16.61 -12.06
C ILE A 100 14.99 -17.46 -13.12
N ALA A 101 15.59 -16.84 -14.12
CA ALA A 101 16.32 -17.55 -15.18
C ALA A 101 17.50 -18.36 -14.64
N SER A 102 18.22 -17.86 -13.64
CA SER A 102 19.34 -18.60 -13.03
C SER A 102 18.92 -19.79 -12.16
N LYS A 103 17.60 -19.96 -11.94
CA LYS A 103 17.00 -21.09 -11.22
C LYS A 103 16.34 -22.09 -12.15
N GLU A 104 16.68 -22.07 -13.43
CA GLU A 104 16.21 -23.06 -14.40
C GLU A 104 16.41 -24.49 -13.88
N GLY A 105 15.38 -25.32 -14.04
CA GLY A 105 15.36 -26.70 -13.56
C GLY A 105 15.16 -26.88 -12.05
N SER A 106 15.05 -25.80 -11.27
CA SER A 106 14.84 -25.86 -9.81
C SER A 106 13.45 -25.35 -9.41
N THR A 107 12.88 -25.92 -8.34
CA THR A 107 11.70 -25.34 -7.69
C THR A 107 12.10 -24.11 -6.88
N ILE A 108 11.34 -23.03 -7.01
CA ILE A 108 11.59 -21.75 -6.33
C ILE A 108 10.35 -21.28 -5.56
N ASN A 109 10.57 -20.56 -4.46
CA ASN A 109 9.53 -19.76 -3.81
C ASN A 109 9.46 -18.39 -4.50
N LEU A 110 8.52 -18.21 -5.43
CA LEU A 110 8.36 -16.95 -6.15
C LEU A 110 7.75 -15.85 -5.27
N THR A 111 6.85 -16.23 -4.35
CA THR A 111 6.15 -15.31 -3.46
C THR A 111 7.12 -14.46 -2.65
N GLU A 112 8.05 -15.10 -1.92
CA GLU A 112 9.05 -14.40 -1.11
C GLU A 112 9.88 -13.42 -1.95
N LYS A 113 10.30 -13.85 -3.15
CA LYS A 113 11.09 -13.02 -4.04
C LYS A 113 10.29 -11.84 -4.60
N MET A 114 9.02 -12.04 -4.95
CA MET A 114 8.13 -11.00 -5.45
C MET A 114 7.88 -9.92 -4.40
N TYR A 115 7.63 -10.36 -3.16
CA TYR A 115 7.52 -9.47 -2.01
C TYR A 115 8.78 -8.63 -1.84
N SER A 116 9.95 -9.27 -1.70
CA SER A 116 11.23 -8.55 -1.53
C SER A 116 11.51 -7.55 -2.67
N THR A 117 11.24 -7.92 -3.92
CA THR A 117 11.40 -7.01 -5.07
C THR A 117 10.44 -5.83 -5.00
N THR A 118 9.16 -6.07 -4.73
CA THR A 118 8.14 -5.02 -4.69
C THR A 118 8.41 -4.04 -3.55
N TYR A 119 8.69 -4.54 -2.35
CA TYR A 119 9.10 -3.73 -1.22
C TYR A 119 10.39 -2.94 -1.51
N GLY A 120 11.35 -3.53 -2.22
CA GLY A 120 12.55 -2.83 -2.66
C GLY A 120 12.26 -1.65 -3.59
N ILE A 121 11.36 -1.83 -4.56
CA ILE A 121 10.96 -0.80 -5.52
C ILE A 121 10.21 0.34 -4.81
N THR A 122 9.25 -0.01 -3.96
CA THR A 122 8.50 0.99 -3.19
C THR A 122 9.42 1.74 -2.22
N SER A 123 10.32 1.05 -1.51
CA SER A 123 11.31 1.66 -0.62
C SER A 123 12.11 2.74 -1.35
N ARG A 124 12.62 2.42 -2.53
CA ARG A 124 13.40 3.39 -3.32
C ARG A 124 12.57 4.52 -3.90
N SER A 125 11.32 4.25 -4.25
CA SER A 125 10.42 5.29 -4.78
C SER A 125 9.96 6.23 -3.66
N ALA A 126 9.74 5.69 -2.46
CA ALA A 126 9.27 6.42 -1.29
C ALA A 126 10.39 7.16 -0.54
N PHE A 127 11.55 6.51 -0.40
CA PHE A 127 12.63 6.93 0.50
C PHE A 127 13.96 7.15 -0.23
N GLY A 128 13.95 7.14 -1.57
CA GLY A 128 15.15 7.27 -2.42
C GLY A 128 16.10 6.07 -2.41
N LYS A 129 16.05 5.24 -1.36
CA LYS A 129 16.98 4.12 -1.12
C LYS A 129 16.31 2.97 -0.37
N LYS A 130 16.96 1.80 -0.37
CA LYS A 130 16.67 0.74 0.59
C LYS A 130 17.33 1.10 1.92
N PHE A 131 16.57 1.13 3.02
CA PHE A 131 17.10 1.49 4.34
C PHE A 131 17.55 0.24 5.12
N LYS A 132 18.46 0.42 6.07
CA LYS A 132 19.18 -0.69 6.74
C LYS A 132 18.25 -1.66 7.47
N GLU A 133 17.18 -1.14 8.09
CA GLU A 133 16.21 -1.92 8.86
C GLU A 133 14.96 -2.31 8.03
N GLN A 134 15.04 -2.30 6.69
CA GLN A 134 13.88 -2.54 5.83
C GLN A 134 13.18 -3.87 6.09
N GLU A 135 13.91 -4.98 6.18
CA GLU A 135 13.29 -6.29 6.44
C GLU A 135 12.58 -6.34 7.81
N LYS A 136 13.19 -5.69 8.82
CA LYS A 136 12.60 -5.56 10.15
C LYS A 136 11.32 -4.71 10.08
N PHE A 137 11.37 -3.57 9.40
CA PHE A 137 10.21 -2.71 9.21
C PHE A 137 9.07 -3.44 8.49
N ILE A 138 9.37 -4.20 7.43
CA ILE A 138 8.37 -5.02 6.72
C ILE A 138 7.72 -6.01 7.67
N SER A 139 8.51 -6.70 8.52
CA SER A 139 7.98 -7.64 9.48
C SER A 139 7.06 -6.98 10.50
N VAL A 140 7.46 -5.83 11.05
CA VAL A 140 6.68 -5.07 12.04
C VAL A 140 5.38 -4.57 11.42
N VAL A 141 5.43 -3.97 10.23
CA VAL A 141 4.26 -3.46 9.50
C VAL A 141 3.29 -4.58 9.13
N LYS A 142 3.78 -5.78 8.76
CA LYS A 142 2.93 -6.94 8.47
C LYS A 142 2.16 -7.39 9.71
N GLU A 143 2.85 -7.61 10.82
CA GLU A 143 2.18 -8.02 12.05
C GLU A 143 1.26 -6.89 12.58
N LEU A 144 1.64 -5.62 12.39
CA LEU A 144 0.81 -4.47 12.75
C LEU A 144 -0.49 -4.46 11.94
N ASN A 145 -0.42 -4.69 10.62
CA ASN A 145 -1.59 -4.81 9.76
C ASN A 145 -2.51 -5.96 10.18
N GLU A 146 -1.95 -7.14 10.48
CA GLU A 146 -2.73 -8.30 10.91
C GLU A 146 -3.53 -8.02 12.19
N LEU A 147 -2.94 -7.28 13.12
CA LEU A 147 -3.59 -6.91 14.38
C LEU A 147 -4.58 -5.75 14.19
N ALA A 148 -4.18 -4.71 13.45
CA ALA A 148 -4.94 -3.46 13.31
C ALA A 148 -6.16 -3.61 12.41
N LEU A 149 -6.07 -4.44 11.37
CA LEU A 149 -7.18 -4.74 10.45
C LEU A 149 -7.94 -6.01 10.85
N GLY A 150 -7.49 -6.69 11.90
CA GLY A 150 -8.11 -7.88 12.43
C GLY A 150 -9.47 -7.62 13.09
N PHE A 151 -10.24 -8.69 13.27
CA PHE A 151 -11.51 -8.62 13.98
C PHE A 151 -11.28 -8.36 15.48
N SER A 152 -11.90 -7.30 16.01
CA SER A 152 -11.85 -6.95 17.43
C SER A 152 -13.27 -6.90 18.01
N MET A 153 -13.49 -7.63 19.11
CA MET A 153 -14.76 -7.59 19.84
C MET A 153 -15.05 -6.19 20.39
N ALA A 154 -14.00 -5.45 20.71
CA ALA A 154 -14.11 -4.11 21.26
C ALA A 154 -14.63 -3.11 20.20
N ASP A 155 -14.34 -3.35 18.92
CA ASP A 155 -14.87 -2.53 17.81
C ASP A 155 -16.33 -2.86 17.49
N LEU A 156 -16.82 -4.06 17.84
CA LEU A 156 -18.24 -4.41 17.72
C LEU A 156 -19.11 -3.91 18.87
N PHE A 157 -18.54 -3.72 20.05
CA PHE A 157 -19.26 -3.31 21.27
C PHE A 157 -18.60 -2.08 21.92
N PRO A 158 -18.56 -0.93 21.23
CA PRO A 158 -17.91 0.29 21.72
C PRO A 158 -18.46 0.81 23.06
N SER A 159 -19.68 0.43 23.46
CA SER A 159 -20.22 0.80 24.78
C SER A 159 -19.50 0.07 25.93
N VAL A 160 -18.95 -1.12 25.68
CA VAL A 160 -18.34 -1.98 26.69
C VAL A 160 -16.85 -1.67 26.83
N LYS A 161 -16.54 -0.56 27.50
CA LYS A 161 -15.16 -0.05 27.65
C LYS A 161 -14.17 -1.06 28.23
N LEU A 162 -14.64 -2.03 29.01
CA LEU A 162 -13.82 -3.09 29.57
C LEU A 162 -13.16 -3.96 28.49
N LEU A 163 -13.82 -4.19 27.34
CA LEU A 163 -13.25 -4.98 26.23
C LEU A 163 -12.01 -4.31 25.62
N HIS A 164 -12.00 -2.98 25.57
CA HIS A 164 -10.84 -2.21 25.13
C HIS A 164 -9.64 -2.39 26.07
N LEU A 165 -9.88 -2.62 27.36
CA LEU A 165 -8.84 -2.74 28.39
C LEU A 165 -8.32 -4.19 28.54
N VAL A 166 -9.21 -5.18 28.48
CA VAL A 166 -8.88 -6.58 28.82
C VAL A 166 -8.18 -7.33 27.67
N SER A 167 -8.36 -6.87 26.43
CA SER A 167 -7.83 -7.58 25.25
C SER A 167 -6.29 -7.55 25.13
N GLY A 168 -5.60 -6.59 25.76
CA GLY A 168 -4.17 -6.36 25.56
C GLY A 168 -3.78 -5.91 24.14
N LEU A 169 -4.75 -5.84 23.21
CA LEU A 169 -4.56 -5.51 21.81
C LEU A 169 -4.00 -4.10 21.65
N ARG A 170 -4.56 -3.13 22.38
CA ARG A 170 -4.11 -1.74 22.37
C ARG A 170 -2.62 -1.60 22.67
N THR A 171 -2.16 -2.16 23.79
CA THR A 171 -0.75 -2.10 24.19
C THR A 171 0.16 -2.81 23.18
N LYS A 172 -0.31 -3.91 22.57
CA LYS A 172 0.46 -4.60 21.52
C LYS A 172 0.58 -3.72 20.27
N LEU A 173 -0.52 -3.08 19.83
CA LEU A 173 -0.54 -2.16 18.70
C LEU A 173 0.34 -0.93 18.94
N GLU A 174 0.22 -0.29 20.11
CA GLU A 174 1.02 0.90 20.47
C GLU A 174 2.51 0.57 20.42
N ARG A 175 2.95 -0.52 21.04
CA ARG A 175 4.36 -0.95 21.01
C ARG A 175 4.87 -1.20 19.58
N MET A 176 4.04 -1.78 18.72
CA MET A 176 4.44 -2.08 17.34
C MET A 176 4.45 -0.83 16.46
N HIS A 177 3.48 0.06 16.66
CA HIS A 177 3.46 1.35 16.02
C HIS A 177 4.68 2.18 16.42
N GLU A 178 5.03 2.23 17.72
CA GLU A 178 6.27 2.88 18.20
C GLU A 178 7.53 2.31 17.54
N GLU A 179 7.59 0.99 17.33
CA GLU A 179 8.73 0.37 16.68
C GLU A 179 8.81 0.71 15.17
N ALA A 180 7.68 0.73 14.47
CA ALA A 180 7.60 1.18 13.08
C ALA A 180 7.98 2.66 12.95
N ASP A 181 7.40 3.51 13.81
CA ASP A 181 7.60 4.95 13.84
C ASP A 181 9.08 5.30 14.10
N ARG A 182 9.74 4.62 15.05
CA ARG A 182 11.19 4.80 15.29
C ARG A 182 12.03 4.52 14.03
N ILE A 183 11.71 3.48 13.27
CA ILE A 183 12.47 3.13 12.05
C ILE A 183 12.21 4.18 10.97
N MET A 184 10.96 4.66 10.86
CA MET A 184 10.58 5.70 9.90
C MET A 184 11.20 7.05 10.23
N GLU A 185 11.18 7.44 11.51
CA GLU A 185 11.75 8.70 12.00
C GLU A 185 13.25 8.80 11.71
N ASN A 186 14.00 7.71 11.89
CA ASN A 186 15.41 7.66 11.47
C ASN A 186 15.57 7.97 9.98
N THR A 187 14.71 7.41 9.14
CA THR A 187 14.75 7.64 7.68
C THR A 187 14.37 9.08 7.32
N ILE A 188 13.35 9.64 7.97
CA ILE A 188 12.91 11.03 7.77
C ILE A 188 14.01 12.01 8.22
N ASN A 189 14.64 11.76 9.36
CA ASN A 189 15.70 12.62 9.89
C ASN A 189 16.92 12.62 8.99
N GLU A 190 17.30 11.46 8.42
CA GLU A 190 18.36 11.40 7.40
C GLU A 190 18.01 12.29 6.18
N HIS A 191 16.75 12.32 5.72
CA HIS A 191 16.35 13.21 4.61
C HIS A 191 16.39 14.68 5.01
N LYS A 192 15.95 15.03 6.23
CA LYS A 192 16.03 16.41 6.75
C LYS A 192 17.48 16.90 6.81
N GLU A 193 18.41 16.07 7.29
CA GLU A 193 19.84 16.40 7.34
C GLU A 193 20.45 16.61 5.95
N VAL A 194 20.11 15.74 4.99
CA VAL A 194 20.58 15.89 3.61
C VAL A 194 20.01 17.18 2.99
N ASN A 195 18.74 17.49 3.21
CA ASN A 195 18.11 18.71 2.68
C ASN A 195 18.67 20.00 3.29
N LEU A 196 19.16 19.95 4.53
CA LEU A 196 19.86 21.07 5.18
C LEU A 196 21.30 21.26 4.68
N THR A 197 21.95 20.19 4.23
CA THR A 197 23.37 20.20 3.85
C THR A 197 23.61 20.29 2.34
N SER A 198 22.60 20.00 1.53
CA SER A 198 22.66 20.14 0.07
C SER A 198 22.53 21.62 -0.35
N ARG A 199 23.47 22.09 -1.18
CA ARG A 199 23.41 23.43 -1.77
C ARG A 199 22.32 23.44 -2.84
N ALA A 200 21.62 24.55 -2.99
CA ALA A 200 20.53 24.75 -3.95
C ALA A 200 20.90 24.49 -5.44
N ASP A 201 22.19 24.30 -5.75
CA ASP A 201 22.73 24.05 -7.09
C ASP A 201 22.96 22.55 -7.41
N ASP A 202 22.71 21.62 -6.48
CA ASP A 202 22.89 20.19 -6.70
C ASP A 202 21.64 19.57 -7.38
N ASP A 203 21.32 20.07 -8.57
CA ASP A 203 20.14 19.75 -9.42
C ASP A 203 20.13 18.28 -9.95
N ALA A 204 21.05 17.44 -9.46
CA ALA A 204 21.22 16.05 -9.87
C ALA A 204 20.47 15.04 -8.99
N ARG A 205 20.01 15.42 -7.79
CA ARG A 205 19.26 14.49 -6.92
C ARG A 205 17.81 14.43 -7.37
N VAL A 206 17.39 13.24 -7.81
CA VAL A 206 15.97 12.95 -8.07
C VAL A 206 15.25 12.95 -6.73
N GLU A 207 14.37 13.93 -6.56
CA GLU A 207 13.50 14.09 -5.39
C GLU A 207 12.62 12.85 -5.20
N ASP A 208 12.67 12.25 -4.01
CA ASP A 208 11.83 11.15 -3.60
C ASP A 208 10.54 11.63 -2.92
N LEU A 209 9.71 10.68 -2.51
CA LEU A 209 8.39 10.95 -1.96
C LEU A 209 8.43 11.63 -0.59
N ILE A 210 9.39 11.27 0.27
CA ILE A 210 9.61 11.94 1.55
C ILE A 210 9.99 13.39 1.31
N ASP A 211 10.92 13.65 0.39
CA ASP A 211 11.33 15.03 0.08
C ASP A 211 10.13 15.90 -0.32
N VAL A 212 9.20 15.35 -1.11
CA VAL A 212 7.98 16.06 -1.49
C VAL A 212 7.05 16.25 -0.29
N LEU A 213 6.78 15.20 0.49
CA LEU A 213 5.89 15.28 1.65
C LEU A 213 6.41 16.28 2.69
N LEU A 214 7.73 16.33 2.92
CA LEU A 214 8.38 17.29 3.82
C LEU A 214 8.18 18.76 3.42
N LYS A 215 7.85 19.06 2.15
CA LYS A 215 7.50 20.42 1.71
C LYS A 215 6.10 20.85 2.14
N PHE A 216 5.21 19.91 2.40
CA PHE A 216 3.80 20.17 2.71
C PHE A 216 3.43 19.81 4.15
N GLN A 217 4.16 18.90 4.79
CA GLN A 217 3.93 18.43 6.15
C GLN A 217 5.25 18.19 6.89
N GLU A 218 5.29 18.53 8.17
CA GLU A 218 6.48 18.28 9.01
C GLU A 218 6.61 16.82 9.48
N GLN A 219 5.51 16.07 9.41
CA GLN A 219 5.38 14.67 9.84
C GLN A 219 5.35 13.74 8.63
N GLY A 220 6.00 12.57 8.74
CA GLY A 220 6.14 11.62 7.64
C GLY A 220 5.22 10.39 7.70
N GLY A 221 4.14 10.41 8.49
CA GLY A 221 3.21 9.27 8.60
C GLY A 221 2.62 8.83 7.26
N ASP A 222 2.37 9.77 6.35
CA ASP A 222 1.90 9.50 4.99
C ASP A 222 2.90 8.72 4.13
N SER A 223 4.20 8.79 4.44
CA SER A 223 5.25 8.06 3.71
C SER A 223 5.25 6.57 4.05
N GLU A 224 4.95 6.21 5.30
CA GLU A 224 4.72 4.82 5.73
C GLU A 224 3.52 4.22 5.00
N ASP A 225 2.44 4.98 4.87
CA ASP A 225 1.24 4.50 4.19
C ASP A 225 1.45 4.20 2.72
N ILE A 226 2.23 5.02 2.01
CA ILE A 226 2.57 4.74 0.61
C ILE A 226 3.44 3.50 0.52
N PHE A 227 4.42 3.36 1.42
CA PHE A 227 5.26 2.18 1.46
C PHE A 227 4.45 0.91 1.69
N ARG A 228 3.56 0.92 2.68
CA ARG A 228 2.71 -0.21 3.07
C ARG A 228 1.71 -0.55 1.98
N ALA A 229 0.92 0.43 1.55
CA ALA A 229 -0.13 0.23 0.56
C ALA A 229 0.43 -0.12 -0.83
N GLY A 230 1.53 0.52 -1.24
CA GLY A 230 2.16 0.29 -2.53
C GLY A 230 2.86 -1.07 -2.64
N SER A 231 3.42 -1.56 -1.53
CA SER A 231 4.20 -2.82 -1.53
C SER A 231 3.33 -4.06 -1.39
N GLU A 232 2.53 -4.15 -0.32
CA GLU A 232 1.79 -5.38 0.00
C GLU A 232 0.77 -5.71 -1.09
N THR A 233 -0.06 -4.73 -1.48
CA THR A 233 -1.13 -4.95 -2.46
C THR A 233 -0.61 -5.36 -3.83
N SER A 234 0.48 -4.73 -4.30
CA SER A 234 1.10 -5.05 -5.59
C SER A 234 1.73 -6.44 -5.57
N ALA A 235 2.45 -6.79 -4.49
CA ALA A 235 3.05 -8.11 -4.34
C ALA A 235 1.98 -9.22 -4.31
N THR A 236 0.93 -9.04 -3.50
CA THR A 236 -0.20 -9.97 -3.42
C THR A 236 -0.89 -10.14 -4.78
N THR A 237 -1.12 -9.04 -5.51
CA THR A 237 -1.78 -9.10 -6.83
C THR A 237 -0.97 -9.92 -7.84
N VAL A 238 0.34 -9.71 -7.90
CA VAL A 238 1.19 -10.48 -8.82
C VAL A 238 1.29 -11.95 -8.39
N ASP A 239 1.36 -12.22 -7.10
CA ASP A 239 1.39 -13.59 -6.56
C ASP A 239 0.12 -14.37 -6.94
N TRP A 240 -1.06 -13.76 -6.75
CA TRP A 240 -2.34 -14.33 -7.22
C TRP A 240 -2.37 -14.52 -8.74
N ALA A 241 -1.95 -13.51 -9.51
CA ALA A 241 -1.93 -13.61 -10.96
C ALA A 241 -1.04 -14.79 -11.44
N MET A 242 0.14 -14.98 -10.83
CA MET A 242 1.01 -16.10 -11.12
C MET A 242 0.39 -17.44 -10.72
N SER A 243 -0.22 -17.52 -9.53
CA SER A 243 -0.92 -18.72 -9.06
C SER A 243 -2.04 -19.14 -10.02
N GLU A 244 -2.92 -18.21 -10.41
CA GLU A 244 -4.02 -18.45 -11.35
C GLU A 244 -3.52 -18.84 -12.75
N MET A 245 -2.44 -18.23 -13.24
CA MET A 245 -1.85 -18.62 -14.52
C MET A 245 -1.23 -20.03 -14.45
N MET A 246 -0.56 -20.39 -13.36
CA MET A 246 0.08 -21.70 -13.20
C MET A 246 -0.95 -22.84 -13.11
N THR A 247 -2.10 -22.58 -12.50
CA THR A 247 -3.22 -23.55 -12.45
C THR A 247 -4.00 -23.62 -13.77
N ASN A 248 -4.01 -22.55 -14.58
CA ASN A 248 -4.67 -22.49 -15.87
C ASN A 248 -3.69 -22.41 -17.06
N GLN A 249 -3.26 -23.58 -17.54
CA GLN A 249 -2.32 -23.71 -18.65
C GLN A 249 -2.74 -23.01 -19.95
N ARG A 250 -4.05 -22.91 -20.23
CA ARG A 250 -4.54 -22.19 -21.42
C ARG A 250 -4.28 -20.69 -21.30
N MET A 251 -4.54 -20.12 -20.11
CA MET A 251 -4.28 -18.72 -19.83
C MET A 251 -2.79 -18.39 -19.89
N MET A 252 -1.95 -19.22 -19.25
CA MET A 252 -0.48 -19.06 -19.30
C MET A 252 0.04 -19.06 -20.73
N LYS A 253 -0.36 -20.04 -21.56
CA LYS A 253 0.07 -20.12 -22.97
C LYS A 253 -0.36 -18.89 -23.77
N LYS A 254 -1.58 -18.39 -23.55
CA LYS A 254 -2.08 -17.18 -24.23
C LYS A 254 -1.27 -15.94 -23.84
N ALA A 255 -1.06 -15.71 -22.54
CA ALA A 255 -0.28 -14.58 -22.04
C ALA A 255 1.16 -14.61 -22.58
N GLN A 256 1.82 -15.77 -22.56
CA GLN A 256 3.16 -15.92 -23.14
C GLN A 256 3.19 -15.66 -24.65
N ALA A 257 2.17 -16.10 -25.39
CA ALA A 257 2.08 -15.85 -26.84
C ALA A 257 1.96 -14.36 -27.14
N GLU A 258 1.08 -13.65 -26.42
CA GLU A 258 0.86 -12.20 -26.56
C GLU A 258 2.14 -11.41 -26.23
N VAL A 259 2.80 -11.73 -25.12
CA VAL A 259 4.09 -11.10 -24.76
C VAL A 259 5.14 -11.34 -25.85
N ARG A 260 5.25 -12.55 -26.39
CA ARG A 260 6.19 -12.85 -27.48
C ARG A 260 5.81 -12.10 -28.76
N GLU A 261 4.54 -11.97 -29.10
CA GLU A 261 4.09 -11.25 -30.28
C GLU A 261 4.46 -9.76 -30.22
N VAL A 262 4.21 -9.11 -29.08
CA VAL A 262 4.42 -7.68 -28.91
C VAL A 262 5.90 -7.35 -28.68
N PHE A 263 6.61 -8.13 -27.87
CA PHE A 263 7.92 -7.73 -27.35
C PHE A 263 9.12 -8.50 -27.94
N ASN A 264 8.93 -9.57 -28.76
CA ASN A 264 10.07 -10.32 -29.32
C ASN A 264 11.08 -9.44 -30.04
N ARG A 265 10.59 -8.43 -30.77
CA ARG A 265 11.44 -7.56 -31.59
C ARG A 265 12.29 -6.61 -30.75
N LYS A 266 11.80 -6.23 -29.56
CA LYS A 266 12.50 -5.29 -28.64
C LYS A 266 13.40 -6.01 -27.64
N GLY A 267 13.16 -7.30 -27.36
CA GLY A 267 13.93 -8.07 -26.37
C GLY A 267 13.74 -7.65 -24.91
N ARG A 268 12.92 -6.62 -24.65
CA ARG A 268 12.55 -6.13 -23.32
C ARG A 268 11.12 -5.59 -23.32
N VAL A 269 10.46 -5.69 -22.17
CA VAL A 269 9.16 -5.04 -21.93
C VAL A 269 9.38 -3.55 -21.67
N ASP A 270 8.48 -2.73 -22.21
CA ASP A 270 8.53 -1.27 -22.14
C ASP A 270 7.11 -0.76 -21.87
N GLU A 271 6.95 0.03 -20.80
CA GLU A 271 5.66 0.54 -20.31
C GLU A 271 4.94 1.40 -21.34
N THR A 272 5.66 2.03 -22.28
CA THR A 272 5.06 2.83 -23.36
C THR A 272 4.17 2.01 -24.30
N CYS A 273 4.34 0.68 -24.32
CA CYS A 273 3.53 -0.22 -25.14
C CYS A 273 2.26 -0.71 -24.43
N ILE A 274 2.09 -0.36 -23.14
CA ILE A 274 0.96 -0.77 -22.28
C ILE A 274 -0.12 0.33 -22.23
N MET A 275 0.27 1.61 -22.35
CA MET A 275 -0.68 2.72 -22.39
C MET A 275 -1.30 2.86 -23.79
N ARG A 276 -2.36 2.10 -24.06
CA ARG A 276 -3.29 2.33 -25.18
C ARG A 276 -4.67 2.71 -24.64
#